data_AF-A0A845L722-F1
#
_entry.id   AF-A0A845L722-F1
#
_cell.length_a   1.000
_cell.length_b   1.000
_cell.length_c   1.000
_cell.angle_alpha   90.00
_cell.angle_beta   90.00
_cell.angle_gamma   90.00
#
_symmetry.space_group_name_H-M   'P 1'
#
loop_
_entity.id
_entity.type
_entity.pdbx_description
1 polymer ?
#
loop_
_entity_poly.entity_id
_entity_poly.type
_entity_poly.pdbx_seq_one_letter_code
_entity_poly.pdbx_strand_id
1 'polypeptide(L)'
;MVKGKRWYSKVVLWFSILALALSISPAAGLAATGVTVPAIGTENIQNVAAAAPKLLAVAETKAVTDPDEAKIQEALAQINYFKITTMPADVTNAFWKSRGYDKPPYKSGTTVYLIRLTHGTNFVRVFPDSDSGRIGGWVMERSDIIDGKGNYLPAAVIKDKFALPNLPARVCTVTLEQNDVIECGIAGPIEGWGAGGGVQFDMLGQRIGIFSEGTPMYR
;
A
#
# COMPACT_ATOMS: atom_id res chain seq x y z
N MET A 1 -3.22 -59.71 25.36
CA MET A 1 -2.70 -58.53 26.09
C MET A 1 -2.74 -57.29 25.19
N VAL A 2 -3.59 -56.32 25.57
CA VAL A 2 -3.30 -54.86 25.65
C VAL A 2 -2.95 -54.13 24.34
N LYS A 3 -3.93 -53.46 23.69
CA LYS A 3 -4.35 -52.03 23.77
C LYS A 3 -3.56 -51.10 22.81
N GLY A 4 -4.28 -50.26 22.06
CA GLY A 4 -3.77 -48.94 21.67
C GLY A 4 -4.26 -48.37 20.33
N LYS A 5 -5.36 -47.60 20.36
CA LYS A 5 -5.90 -46.78 19.27
C LYS A 5 -4.97 -45.60 18.90
N ARG A 6 -4.96 -45.16 17.63
CA ARG A 6 -5.40 -43.80 17.23
C ARG A 6 -5.42 -43.58 15.71
N TRP A 7 -6.58 -43.14 15.26
CA TRP A 7 -6.87 -42.44 14.00
C TRP A 7 -5.92 -41.25 13.76
N TYR A 8 -5.47 -41.08 12.51
CA TYR A 8 -5.30 -39.76 11.90
C TYR A 8 -5.79 -39.82 10.45
N SER A 9 -6.88 -39.09 10.20
CA SER A 9 -7.43 -38.85 8.87
C SER A 9 -6.40 -38.07 8.05
N LYS A 10 -5.96 -38.63 6.92
CA LYS A 10 -5.20 -37.90 5.91
C LYS A 10 -6.14 -36.94 5.20
N VAL A 11 -6.26 -35.73 5.71
CA VAL A 11 -6.82 -34.61 4.96
C VAL A 11 -5.69 -34.09 4.05
N VAL A 12 -5.63 -34.64 2.85
CA VAL A 12 -4.84 -34.08 1.75
C VAL A 12 -5.65 -32.89 1.22
N LEU A 13 -5.33 -31.67 1.69
CA LEU A 13 -5.88 -30.46 1.09
C LEU A 13 -5.17 -30.24 -0.25
N TRP A 14 -5.83 -30.69 -1.31
CA TRP A 14 -5.62 -30.20 -2.67
C TRP A 14 -6.10 -28.75 -2.73
N PHE A 15 -5.20 -27.77 -2.71
CA PHE A 15 -5.52 -26.43 -3.18
C PHE A 15 -5.21 -26.36 -4.67
N SER A 16 -6.26 -26.54 -5.47
CA SER A 16 -6.24 -26.24 -6.90
C SER A 16 -5.88 -24.77 -7.10
N ILE A 17 -4.70 -24.51 -7.65
CA ILE A 17 -4.38 -23.22 -8.28
C ILE A 17 -5.26 -23.15 -9.53
N LEU A 18 -6.43 -22.52 -9.40
CA LEU A 18 -7.24 -22.17 -10.55
C LEU A 18 -6.57 -20.96 -11.22
N ALA A 19 -5.70 -21.25 -12.18
CA ALA A 19 -5.34 -20.29 -13.20
C ALA A 19 -6.62 -19.92 -13.95
N LEU A 20 -7.18 -18.74 -13.67
CA LEU A 20 -8.29 -18.18 -14.41
C LEU A 20 -7.75 -17.62 -15.74
N ALA A 21 -7.40 -18.52 -16.65
CA ALA A 21 -7.35 -18.21 -18.06
C ALA A 21 -8.79 -18.24 -18.60
N LEU A 22 -9.21 -17.12 -19.19
CA LEU A 22 -10.51 -16.95 -19.83
C LEU A 22 -10.78 -18.05 -20.88
N SER A 23 -11.82 -18.84 -20.66
CA SER A 23 -12.59 -19.46 -21.74
C SER A 23 -14.03 -18.96 -21.63
N ILE A 24 -14.41 -18.05 -22.51
CA ILE A 24 -15.80 -17.58 -22.64
C ILE A 24 -16.52 -18.55 -23.59
N SER A 25 -17.63 -19.13 -23.13
CA SER A 25 -18.79 -19.43 -24.00
C SER A 25 -20.08 -19.46 -23.18
N PRO A 26 -21.23 -19.07 -23.77
CA PRO A 26 -22.37 -18.53 -23.04
C PRO A 26 -23.48 -19.58 -22.83
N ALA A 27 -24.19 -19.51 -21.71
CA ALA A 27 -25.66 -19.55 -21.59
C ALA A 27 -26.16 -20.05 -20.22
N ALA A 28 -27.29 -19.46 -19.82
CA ALA A 28 -28.32 -19.97 -18.91
C ALA A 28 -28.06 -20.01 -17.39
N GLY A 29 -28.51 -18.94 -16.73
CA GLY A 29 -29.38 -18.91 -15.54
C GLY A 29 -29.09 -19.79 -14.33
N LEU A 30 -28.85 -19.17 -13.17
CA LEU A 30 -29.78 -19.14 -12.02
C LEU A 30 -29.23 -18.19 -10.94
N ALA A 31 -30.10 -17.40 -10.32
CA ALA A 31 -29.76 -16.38 -9.32
C ALA A 31 -29.41 -16.98 -7.95
N ALA A 32 -28.36 -16.46 -7.31
CA ALA A 32 -28.20 -16.47 -5.85
C ALA A 32 -27.27 -15.32 -5.38
N THR A 33 -27.88 -14.36 -4.67
CA THR A 33 -27.29 -13.50 -3.63
C THR A 33 -25.95 -12.80 -3.91
N GLY A 34 -26.02 -11.67 -4.62
CA GLY A 34 -25.72 -10.36 -4.03
C GLY A 34 -24.33 -10.07 -3.43
N VAL A 35 -23.25 -10.38 -4.14
CA VAL A 35 -22.03 -9.53 -4.12
C VAL A 35 -21.57 -9.39 -5.57
N THR A 36 -21.98 -8.32 -6.23
CA THR A 36 -21.41 -7.94 -7.53
C THR A 36 -20.03 -7.39 -7.27
N VAL A 37 -18.99 -8.21 -7.46
CA VAL A 37 -17.63 -7.69 -7.65
C VAL A 37 -17.63 -7.04 -9.03
N PRO A 38 -17.48 -5.70 -9.15
CA PRO A 38 -17.39 -5.08 -10.47
C PRO A 38 -16.18 -5.69 -11.19
N ALA A 39 -16.40 -6.11 -12.43
CA ALA A 39 -15.38 -6.72 -13.27
C ALA A 39 -14.11 -5.85 -13.26
N ILE A 40 -12.98 -6.47 -12.94
CA ILE A 40 -11.66 -5.84 -12.98
C ILE A 40 -11.43 -5.51 -14.45
N GLY A 41 -11.45 -4.22 -14.81
CA GLY A 41 -11.01 -3.78 -16.13
C GLY A 41 -9.60 -4.32 -16.36
N THR A 42 -9.36 -4.92 -17.52
CA THR A 42 -8.13 -5.65 -17.89
C THR A 42 -6.86 -4.80 -17.96
N GLU A 43 -6.90 -3.56 -17.51
CA GLU A 43 -5.93 -2.51 -17.83
C GLU A 43 -4.81 -2.42 -16.79
N ASN A 44 -5.00 -2.94 -15.56
CA ASN A 44 -4.04 -2.81 -14.46
C ASN A 44 -3.58 -4.15 -13.82
N ILE A 45 -3.43 -5.21 -14.63
CA ILE A 45 -3.03 -6.55 -14.16
C ILE A 45 -1.64 -6.57 -13.47
N GLN A 46 -0.73 -5.67 -13.87
CA GLN A 46 0.65 -5.65 -13.34
C GLN A 46 0.71 -5.30 -11.84
N ASN A 47 -0.11 -4.36 -11.39
CA ASN A 47 -0.09 -3.90 -9.98
C ASN A 47 -0.80 -4.91 -9.08
N VAL A 48 -1.84 -5.58 -9.58
CA VAL A 48 -2.49 -6.71 -8.91
C VAL A 48 -1.53 -7.89 -8.75
N ALA A 49 -0.71 -8.17 -9.76
CA ALA A 49 0.32 -9.22 -9.69
C ALA A 49 1.40 -8.90 -8.64
N ALA A 50 1.78 -7.62 -8.46
CA ALA A 50 2.71 -7.21 -7.42
C ALA A 50 2.16 -7.40 -5.99
N ALA A 51 0.85 -7.24 -5.80
CA ALA A 51 0.18 -7.45 -4.52
C ALA A 51 -0.06 -8.94 -4.17
N ALA A 52 -0.18 -9.82 -5.18
CA ALA A 52 -0.56 -11.22 -4.99
C ALA A 52 0.29 -12.01 -3.96
N PRO A 53 1.64 -11.89 -3.94
CA PRO A 53 2.46 -12.60 -2.94
C PRO A 53 2.15 -12.16 -1.50
N LYS A 54 1.84 -10.87 -1.29
CA LYS A 54 1.49 -10.33 0.03
C LYS A 54 0.12 -10.83 0.49
N LEU A 55 -0.86 -10.88 -0.40
CA LEU A 55 -2.23 -11.36 -0.10
C LEU A 55 -2.25 -12.80 0.40
N LEU A 56 -1.39 -13.68 -0.15
CA LEU A 56 -1.27 -15.07 0.29
C LEU A 56 -0.73 -15.17 1.73
N ALA A 57 0.13 -14.25 2.16
CA ALA A 57 0.72 -14.24 3.50
C ALA A 57 -0.24 -13.75 4.60
N VAL A 58 -1.34 -13.07 4.25
CA VAL A 58 -2.31 -12.51 5.22
C VAL A 58 -3.22 -13.56 5.84
N ALA A 59 -3.35 -14.74 5.23
CA ALA A 59 -4.28 -15.79 5.66
C ALA A 59 -4.05 -16.33 7.09
N GLU A 60 -2.96 -15.94 7.77
CA GLU A 60 -2.54 -16.51 9.05
C GLU A 60 -2.40 -15.51 10.23
N THR A 61 -2.76 -14.23 10.06
CA THR A 61 -2.49 -13.22 11.10
C THR A 61 -3.72 -12.82 11.94
N LYS A 62 -3.56 -12.80 13.27
CA LYS A 62 -4.56 -12.28 14.23
C LYS A 62 -4.72 -10.77 14.10
N ALA A 63 -5.92 -10.27 14.42
CA ALA A 63 -6.22 -8.84 14.50
C ALA A 63 -5.27 -8.14 15.47
N VAL A 64 -4.58 -7.11 14.99
CA VAL A 64 -3.73 -6.21 15.80
C VAL A 64 -4.60 -5.02 16.20
N THR A 65 -4.56 -4.61 17.48
CA THR A 65 -5.13 -3.33 17.90
C THR A 65 -4.17 -2.23 17.45
N ASP A 66 -4.48 -1.58 16.34
CA ASP A 66 -3.63 -0.59 15.72
C ASP A 66 -3.79 0.79 16.40
N PRO A 67 -2.73 1.33 17.03
CA PRO A 67 -2.81 2.60 17.75
C PRO A 67 -2.98 3.82 16.82
N ASP A 68 -2.67 3.69 15.53
CA ASP A 68 -2.71 4.79 14.55
C ASP A 68 -3.80 4.59 13.49
N GLU A 69 -4.72 3.62 13.67
CA GLU A 69 -5.79 3.32 12.72
C GLU A 69 -6.61 4.56 12.36
N ALA A 70 -6.91 5.42 13.35
CA ALA A 70 -7.68 6.65 13.14
C ALA A 70 -7.01 7.60 12.11
N LYS A 71 -5.68 7.72 12.14
CA LYS A 71 -4.95 8.56 11.17
C LYS A 71 -5.03 7.99 9.76
N ILE A 72 -4.94 6.67 9.65
CA ILE A 72 -5.08 5.99 8.35
C ILE A 72 -6.49 6.20 7.81
N GLN A 73 -7.52 6.05 8.65
CA GLN A 73 -8.92 6.27 8.24
C GLN A 73 -9.16 7.73 7.82
N GLU A 74 -8.59 8.72 8.53
CA GLU A 74 -8.69 10.13 8.17
C GLU A 74 -8.07 10.40 6.78
N ALA A 75 -6.88 9.86 6.51
CA ALA A 75 -6.24 9.98 5.20
C ALA A 75 -7.05 9.28 4.10
N LEU A 76 -7.53 8.07 4.37
CA LEU A 76 -8.37 7.31 3.42
C LEU A 76 -9.71 7.99 3.14
N ALA A 77 -10.25 8.78 4.08
CA ALA A 77 -11.47 9.54 3.88
C ALA A 77 -11.32 10.69 2.87
N GLN A 78 -10.09 11.10 2.55
CA GLN A 78 -9.81 12.14 1.55
C GLN A 78 -9.75 11.61 0.11
N ILE A 79 -9.75 10.28 -0.07
CA ILE A 79 -9.62 9.65 -1.38
C ILE A 79 -10.78 8.70 -1.68
N ASN A 80 -11.04 8.48 -2.97
CA ASN A 80 -12.09 7.54 -3.40
C ASN A 80 -11.46 6.17 -3.69
N TYR A 81 -11.83 5.17 -2.88
CA TYR A 81 -11.19 3.85 -2.94
C TYR A 81 -12.16 2.69 -2.66
N PHE A 82 -11.78 1.50 -3.11
CA PHE A 82 -12.29 0.23 -2.62
C PHE A 82 -11.22 -0.45 -1.77
N LYS A 83 -11.57 -0.81 -0.54
CA LYS A 83 -10.69 -1.63 0.31
C LYS A 83 -10.64 -3.05 -0.26
N ILE A 84 -9.44 -3.52 -0.59
CA ILE A 84 -9.22 -4.92 -0.97
C ILE A 84 -9.06 -5.75 0.30
N THR A 85 -8.07 -5.39 1.13
CA THR A 85 -7.79 -6.07 2.40
C THR A 85 -6.94 -5.18 3.31
N THR A 86 -6.65 -5.68 4.50
CA THR A 86 -5.63 -5.15 5.40
C THR A 86 -4.58 -6.21 5.73
N MET A 87 -3.39 -5.77 6.11
CA MET A 87 -2.30 -6.64 6.54
C MET A 87 -1.48 -5.98 7.65
N PRO A 88 -0.91 -6.73 8.60
CA PRO A 88 -0.02 -6.16 9.61
C PRO A 88 1.21 -5.56 8.95
N ALA A 89 1.65 -4.39 9.42
CA ALA A 89 2.84 -3.70 8.90
C ALA A 89 4.09 -4.59 8.94
N ASP A 90 4.21 -5.48 9.92
CA ASP A 90 5.35 -6.40 10.04
C ASP A 90 5.42 -7.41 8.89
N VAL A 91 4.27 -7.84 8.36
CA VAL A 91 4.20 -8.70 7.17
C VAL A 91 4.67 -7.92 5.94
N THR A 92 4.19 -6.68 5.78
CA THR A 92 4.59 -5.80 4.69
C THR A 92 6.09 -5.45 4.75
N ASN A 93 6.61 -5.21 5.95
CA ASN A 93 8.03 -4.96 6.18
C ASN A 93 8.89 -6.18 5.84
N ALA A 94 8.44 -7.40 6.15
CA ALA A 94 9.13 -8.62 5.74
C ALA A 94 9.19 -8.77 4.22
N PHE A 95 8.10 -8.44 3.51
CA PHE A 95 8.12 -8.36 2.04
C PHE A 95 9.16 -7.35 1.55
N TRP A 96 9.20 -6.15 2.11
CA TRP A 96 10.16 -5.12 1.73
C TRP A 96 11.61 -5.54 1.99
N LYS A 97 11.85 -6.24 3.10
CA LYS A 97 13.15 -6.84 3.39
C LYS A 97 13.60 -7.80 2.30
N SER A 98 12.70 -8.64 1.80
CA SER A 98 12.99 -9.54 0.67
C SER A 98 13.29 -8.82 -0.65
N ARG A 99 12.87 -7.55 -0.77
CA ARG A 99 13.13 -6.65 -1.92
C ARG A 99 14.40 -5.82 -1.75
N GLY A 100 15.18 -6.05 -0.69
CA GLY A 100 16.45 -5.37 -0.44
C GLY A 100 16.35 -4.14 0.44
N TYR A 101 15.21 -3.87 1.08
CA TYR A 101 15.12 -2.84 2.11
C TYR A 101 15.76 -3.37 3.40
N ASP A 102 16.78 -2.68 3.89
CA ASP A 102 17.41 -2.97 5.17
C ASP A 102 16.65 -2.36 6.36
N LYS A 103 15.91 -1.28 6.10
CA LYS A 103 15.10 -0.52 7.07
C LYS A 103 13.61 -0.72 6.79
N PRO A 104 12.81 -1.12 7.80
CA PRO A 104 11.37 -1.33 7.62
C PRO A 104 10.65 0.01 7.34
N PRO A 105 9.95 0.15 6.20
CA PRO A 105 9.30 1.41 5.85
C PRO A 105 8.04 1.71 6.67
N TYR A 106 7.36 0.69 7.21
CA TYR A 106 6.14 0.87 8.00
C TYR A 106 6.38 0.71 9.50
N LYS A 107 5.61 1.44 10.31
CA LYS A 107 5.64 1.35 11.77
C LYS A 107 5.16 -0.04 12.23
N SER A 108 5.99 -0.74 12.99
CA SER A 108 5.63 -2.04 13.57
C SER A 108 4.40 -1.92 14.48
N GLY A 109 3.54 -2.94 14.50
CA GLY A 109 2.30 -2.94 15.28
C GLY A 109 1.16 -2.09 14.70
N THR A 110 1.30 -1.49 13.51
CA THR A 110 0.19 -0.85 12.78
C THR A 110 -0.33 -1.74 11.64
N THR A 111 -1.40 -1.28 11.00
CA THR A 111 -2.04 -1.92 9.85
C THR A 111 -1.65 -1.21 8.56
N VAL A 112 -1.52 -1.98 7.49
CA VAL A 112 -1.37 -1.49 6.11
C VAL A 112 -2.63 -1.87 5.33
N TYR A 113 -3.23 -0.92 4.66
CA TYR A 113 -4.45 -1.09 3.86
C TYR A 113 -4.05 -1.25 2.41
N LEU A 114 -4.43 -2.38 1.80
CA LEU A 114 -4.35 -2.54 0.37
C LEU A 114 -5.67 -2.04 -0.24
N ILE A 115 -5.56 -1.01 -1.08
CA ILE A 115 -6.71 -0.32 -1.64
C ILE A 115 -6.60 -0.26 -3.16
N ARG A 116 -7.76 -0.16 -3.81
CA ARG A 116 -7.88 0.16 -5.22
C ARG A 116 -8.53 1.53 -5.37
N LEU A 117 -7.90 2.44 -6.11
CA LEU A 117 -8.48 3.75 -6.40
C LEU A 117 -9.69 3.59 -7.31
N THR A 118 -10.76 4.34 -7.03
CA THR A 118 -11.97 4.34 -7.89
C THR A 118 -11.99 5.50 -8.87
N HIS A 119 -11.10 6.48 -8.70
CA HIS A 119 -10.95 7.65 -9.55
C HIS A 119 -9.48 8.04 -9.59
N GLY A 120 -9.08 8.77 -10.64
CA GLY A 120 -7.75 9.37 -10.70
C GLY A 120 -7.53 10.29 -9.50
N THR A 121 -6.40 10.12 -8.80
CA THR A 121 -6.09 10.80 -7.54
C THR A 121 -4.69 11.40 -7.60
N ASN A 122 -4.56 12.62 -7.10
CA ASN A 122 -3.29 13.34 -7.07
C ASN A 122 -2.66 13.23 -5.69
N PHE A 123 -1.44 12.69 -5.66
CA PHE A 123 -0.58 12.71 -4.49
C PHE A 123 0.60 13.64 -4.75
N VAL A 124 1.44 13.82 -3.72
CA VAL A 124 2.71 14.53 -3.87
C VAL A 124 3.87 13.64 -3.49
N ARG A 125 5.02 13.94 -4.08
CA ARG A 125 6.29 13.33 -3.74
C ARG A 125 7.34 14.40 -3.56
N VAL A 126 8.09 14.31 -2.48
CA VAL A 126 9.20 15.21 -2.16
C VAL A 126 10.54 14.53 -2.42
N PHE A 127 11.55 15.32 -2.79
CA PHE A 127 12.89 14.83 -3.13
C PHE A 127 13.94 15.94 -2.95
N PRO A 128 15.25 15.59 -2.92
CA PRO A 128 16.34 16.58 -2.82
C PRO A 128 16.38 17.52 -4.02
N ASP A 129 17.28 18.51 -4.00
CA ASP A 129 17.37 19.49 -5.09
C ASP A 129 17.94 18.91 -6.40
N SER A 130 18.65 17.78 -6.30
CA SER A 130 18.90 16.94 -7.48
C SER A 130 17.58 16.29 -7.93
N ASP A 131 17.32 16.19 -9.23
CA ASP A 131 16.20 15.39 -9.76
C ASP A 131 16.30 13.87 -9.45
N SER A 132 17.37 13.45 -8.75
CA SER A 132 17.46 12.12 -8.18
C SER A 132 16.31 11.86 -7.20
N GLY A 133 15.59 10.78 -7.43
CA GLY A 133 14.48 10.37 -6.57
C GLY A 133 13.11 10.97 -6.88
N ARG A 134 12.97 11.83 -7.92
CA ARG A 134 11.66 12.34 -8.39
C ARG A 134 10.71 11.20 -8.74
N ILE A 135 11.18 10.22 -9.51
CA ILE A 135 10.43 8.99 -9.80
C ILE A 135 10.72 7.99 -8.67
N GLY A 136 9.72 7.58 -7.91
CA GLY A 136 9.88 6.58 -6.86
C GLY A 136 8.54 6.00 -6.41
N GLY A 137 8.59 4.95 -5.59
CA GLY A 137 7.42 4.14 -5.22
C GLY A 137 6.52 4.69 -4.11
N TRP A 138 6.90 5.83 -3.51
CA TRP A 138 6.27 6.34 -2.30
C TRP A 138 5.70 7.74 -2.53
N VAL A 139 4.48 7.97 -2.10
CA VAL A 139 3.79 9.26 -2.20
C VAL A 139 3.05 9.56 -0.89
N MET A 140 2.68 10.82 -0.71
CA MET A 140 1.92 11.30 0.46
C MET A 140 0.83 12.27 0.01
N GLU A 141 -0.13 12.53 0.89
CA GLU A 141 -1.14 13.56 0.63
C GLU A 141 -0.53 14.96 0.67
N ARG A 142 -1.08 15.88 -0.13
CA ARG A 142 -0.56 17.26 -0.16
C ARG A 142 -0.75 17.97 1.18
N SER A 143 -1.88 17.72 1.83
CA SER A 143 -2.25 18.26 3.14
C SER A 143 -1.24 17.91 4.23
N ASP A 144 -0.52 16.79 4.07
CA ASP A 144 0.48 16.35 5.06
C ASP A 144 1.80 17.12 5.04
N ILE A 145 2.08 17.87 3.97
CA ILE A 145 3.34 18.61 3.77
C ILE A 145 3.15 20.13 3.70
N ILE A 146 1.94 20.62 3.92
CA ILE A 146 1.62 22.05 3.97
C ILE A 146 1.02 22.44 5.32
N ASP A 147 1.18 23.71 5.69
CA ASP A 147 0.48 24.31 6.82
C ASP A 147 -0.96 24.73 6.43
N GLY A 148 -1.75 25.16 7.42
CA GLY A 148 -3.12 25.64 7.20
C GLY A 148 -3.23 26.92 6.37
N LYS A 149 -2.11 27.53 5.95
CA LYS A 149 -2.04 28.70 5.07
C LYS A 149 -1.59 28.32 3.65
N GLY A 150 -1.31 27.04 3.39
CA GLY A 150 -0.86 26.53 2.10
C GLY A 150 0.65 26.65 1.84
N ASN A 151 1.45 27.02 2.85
CA ASN A 151 2.91 27.02 2.73
C ASN A 151 3.46 25.63 3.04
N TYR A 152 4.56 25.23 2.40
CA TYR A 152 5.19 23.96 2.76
C TYR A 152 5.74 24.00 4.19
N LEU A 153 5.55 22.89 4.91
CA LEU A 153 6.19 22.68 6.20
C LEU A 153 7.71 22.72 6.04
N PRO A 154 8.48 23.03 7.10
CA PRO A 154 9.94 23.00 7.04
C PRO A 154 10.46 21.61 6.61
N ALA A 155 11.50 21.57 5.78
CA ALA A 155 12.02 20.34 5.19
C ALA A 155 12.41 19.29 6.24
N ALA A 156 12.94 19.75 7.38
CA ALA A 156 13.27 18.90 8.52
C ALA A 156 12.04 18.24 9.15
N VAL A 157 10.89 18.94 9.22
CA VAL A 157 9.63 18.39 9.73
C VAL A 157 9.10 17.32 8.80
N ILE A 158 9.15 17.55 7.48
CA ILE A 158 8.72 16.57 6.48
C ILE A 158 9.64 15.35 6.49
N LYS A 159 10.96 15.57 6.53
CA LYS A 159 11.95 14.50 6.65
C LYS A 159 11.70 13.65 7.90
N ASP A 160 11.45 14.26 9.04
CA ASP A 160 11.22 13.55 10.29
C ASP A 160 9.90 12.74 10.25
N LYS A 161 8.80 13.40 9.85
CA LYS A 161 7.45 12.82 9.77
C LYS A 161 7.36 11.59 8.85
N PHE A 162 8.11 11.59 7.76
CA PHE A 162 8.12 10.51 6.77
C PHE A 162 9.39 9.65 6.81
N ALA A 163 10.25 9.87 7.81
CA ALA A 163 11.54 9.22 7.94
C ALA A 163 12.32 9.19 6.60
N LEU A 164 12.48 10.34 5.95
CA LEU A 164 13.13 10.42 4.63
C LEU A 164 14.67 10.32 4.77
N PRO A 165 15.35 9.69 3.80
CA PRO A 165 16.82 9.58 3.82
C PRO A 165 17.52 10.94 3.67
N ASN A 166 16.91 11.86 2.93
CA ASN A 166 17.49 13.16 2.59
C ASN A 166 16.51 14.29 2.91
N LEU A 167 17.03 15.50 3.08
CA LEU A 167 16.18 16.69 3.20
C LEU A 167 15.48 16.96 1.87
N PRO A 168 14.15 17.10 1.86
CA PRO A 168 13.43 17.50 0.66
C PRO A 168 13.65 18.99 0.37
N ALA A 169 13.86 19.30 -0.91
CA ALA A 169 13.93 20.67 -1.42
C ALA A 169 12.93 20.92 -2.56
N ARG A 170 12.49 19.84 -3.21
CA ARG A 170 11.58 19.87 -4.36
C ARG A 170 10.39 18.96 -4.14
N VAL A 171 9.32 19.26 -4.84
CA VAL A 171 8.07 18.50 -4.83
C VAL A 171 7.51 18.36 -6.25
N CYS A 172 6.98 17.19 -6.57
CA CYS A 172 6.18 16.96 -7.76
C CYS A 172 4.81 16.39 -7.39
N THR A 173 3.84 16.62 -8.27
CA THR A 173 2.54 15.93 -8.24
C THR A 173 2.69 14.58 -8.89
N VAL A 174 2.08 13.56 -8.30
CA VAL A 174 1.99 12.21 -8.84
C VAL A 174 0.51 11.89 -9.04
N THR A 175 0.10 11.78 -10.29
CA THR A 175 -1.28 11.40 -10.64
C THR A 175 -1.34 9.89 -10.80
N LEU A 176 -2.11 9.23 -9.94
CA LEU A 176 -2.46 7.83 -10.06
C LEU A 176 -3.83 7.70 -10.73
N GLU A 177 -4.02 6.67 -11.52
CA GLU A 177 -5.21 6.48 -12.33
C GLU A 177 -6.27 5.65 -11.58
N GLN A 178 -7.48 5.66 -12.12
CA GLN A 178 -8.53 4.76 -11.64
C GLN A 178 -8.06 3.30 -11.76
N ASN A 179 -8.46 2.48 -10.79
CA ASN A 179 -8.09 1.07 -10.66
C ASN A 179 -6.63 0.80 -10.28
N ASP A 180 -5.80 1.81 -10.05
CA ASP A 180 -4.48 1.59 -9.45
C ASP A 180 -4.62 0.99 -8.04
N VAL A 181 -3.76 0.01 -7.76
CA VAL A 181 -3.70 -0.68 -6.47
C VAL A 181 -2.47 -0.21 -5.72
N ILE A 182 -2.70 0.33 -4.53
CA ILE A 182 -1.65 0.91 -3.67
C ILE A 182 -1.85 0.47 -2.22
N GLU A 183 -0.79 0.60 -1.43
CA GLU A 183 -0.80 0.37 0.01
C GLU A 183 -0.82 1.72 0.75
N CYS A 184 -1.59 1.80 1.83
CA CYS A 184 -1.62 2.94 2.74
C CYS A 184 -1.26 2.48 4.16
N GLY A 185 -0.32 3.16 4.81
CA GLY A 185 0.09 2.83 6.18
C GLY A 185 0.89 3.93 6.83
N ILE A 186 1.38 3.67 8.04
CA ILE A 186 2.15 4.65 8.82
C ILE A 186 3.64 4.47 8.58
N ALA A 187 4.34 5.56 8.27
CA ALA A 187 5.80 5.60 8.17
C ALA A 187 6.45 5.15 9.49
N GLY A 188 7.35 4.17 9.42
CA GLY A 188 8.09 3.68 10.58
C GLY A 188 9.22 4.63 11.01
N PRO A 189 9.62 4.62 12.29
CA PRO A 189 10.84 5.30 12.72
C PRO A 189 12.06 4.64 12.08
N ILE A 190 12.99 5.45 11.59
CA ILE A 190 14.26 5.00 11.02
C ILE A 190 15.39 5.85 11.60
N GLU A 191 16.34 5.20 12.27
CA GLU A 191 17.49 5.86 12.89
C GLU A 191 18.29 6.68 11.87
N GLY A 192 18.55 7.96 12.20
CA GLY A 192 19.20 8.94 11.33
C GLY A 192 18.28 9.57 10.27
N TRP A 193 17.09 9.01 10.02
CA TRP A 193 16.15 9.50 9.00
C TRP A 193 15.00 10.29 9.62
N GLY A 194 14.35 9.74 10.66
CA GLY A 194 13.28 10.43 11.35
C GLY A 194 12.45 9.53 12.26
N ALA A 195 11.60 10.13 13.08
CA ALA A 195 10.67 9.43 13.95
C ALA A 195 9.53 8.73 13.19
N GLY A 196 9.27 9.12 11.94
CA GLY A 196 8.14 8.61 11.16
C GLY A 196 6.80 9.11 11.71
N GLY A 197 5.74 8.34 11.49
CA GLY A 197 4.39 8.63 11.99
C GLY A 197 3.46 9.35 11.02
N GLY A 198 3.94 9.79 9.85
CA GLY A 198 3.10 10.25 8.74
C GLY A 198 2.38 9.10 8.03
N VAL A 199 1.23 9.39 7.41
CA VAL A 199 0.53 8.44 6.53
C VAL A 199 1.20 8.44 5.16
N GLN A 200 1.70 7.29 4.73
CA GLN A 200 2.39 7.12 3.46
C GLN A 200 1.65 6.14 2.56
N PHE A 201 1.73 6.39 1.26
CA PHE A 201 1.19 5.52 0.23
C PHE A 201 2.34 4.91 -0.57
N ASP A 202 2.24 3.61 -0.82
CA ASP A 202 3.19 2.84 -1.60
C ASP A 202 2.54 2.26 -2.84
N MET A 203 3.28 2.33 -3.94
CA MET A 203 2.92 1.74 -5.23
C MET A 203 3.44 0.31 -5.35
N LEU A 204 3.52 -0.45 -4.26
CA LEU A 204 3.99 -1.85 -4.23
C LEU A 204 5.41 -2.03 -4.77
N GLY A 205 6.27 -1.02 -4.60
CA GLY A 205 7.60 -0.98 -5.22
C GLY A 205 7.63 -0.74 -6.71
N GLN A 206 6.49 -0.38 -7.29
CA GLN A 206 6.35 0.08 -8.65
C GLN A 206 6.48 1.60 -8.70
N ARG A 207 6.59 2.15 -9.91
CA ARG A 207 6.71 3.59 -10.18
C ARG A 207 5.61 3.99 -11.16
N ILE A 208 4.38 3.61 -10.81
CA ILE A 208 3.19 3.84 -11.63
C ILE A 208 2.76 5.31 -11.54
N GLY A 209 1.92 5.72 -12.47
CA GLY A 209 1.39 7.08 -12.53
C GLY A 209 2.27 8.09 -13.27
N ILE A 210 1.72 9.30 -13.37
CA ILE A 210 2.32 10.41 -14.12
C ILE A 210 2.95 11.37 -13.12
N PHE A 211 4.26 11.53 -13.21
CA PHE A 211 5.04 12.42 -12.34
C PHE A 211 5.25 13.75 -13.04
N SER A 212 4.73 14.83 -12.46
CA SER A 212 4.97 16.18 -12.96
C SER A 212 6.45 16.56 -12.86
N GLU A 213 6.80 17.68 -13.49
CA GLU A 213 8.06 18.36 -13.21
C GLU A 213 8.18 18.71 -11.73
N GLY A 214 9.43 18.72 -11.27
CA GLY A 214 9.79 19.12 -9.91
C GLY A 214 9.72 20.62 -9.75
N THR A 215 9.10 21.09 -8.67
CA THR A 215 9.10 22.52 -8.31
C THR A 215 9.81 22.72 -6.98
N PRO A 216 10.58 23.83 -6.80
CA PRO A 216 11.14 24.18 -5.50
C PRO A 216 10.03 24.37 -4.46
N MET A 217 10.24 23.84 -3.26
CA MET A 217 9.29 24.00 -2.16
C MET A 217 9.35 25.43 -1.59
N TYR A 218 10.56 25.95 -1.40
CA TYR A 218 10.76 27.30 -0.88
C TYR A 218 11.21 28.21 -2.02
N ARG A 219 10.68 29.44 -2.03
CA ARG A 219 11.11 30.51 -2.93
C ARG A 219 12.11 31.41 -2.23
#